data_AF-A0A2X4TG69-F1
#
_entry.id   AF-A0A2X4TG69-F1
#
_cell.length_a   1.000
_cell.length_b   1.000
_cell.length_c   1.000
_cell.angle_alpha   90.00
_cell.angle_beta   90.00
_cell.angle_gamma   90.00
#
_symmetry.space_group_name_H-M   'P 1'
#
loop_
_entity.id
_entity.type
_entity.pdbx_description
1 polymer ?
#
loop_
_entity_poly.entity_id
_entity_poly.type
_entity_poly.pdbx_seq_one_letter_code
_entity_poly.pdbx_strand_id
1 'polypeptide(L)'
;MSKANIVHSGYGLHCEKLDKPLDLSWSRDNSVVLHWPGPVPSGWLRDALDQIFIVAPQISAVVLPYAEWHEDSQALTLFGQVKSDIIHRAAFWQLPLWLSSPANLASGEMVFDAEREIYFPQRAPRPQGEVYRRYDPRVRKTLSLRVADPVLDAERFTRWMNDPRVEYFWEQSGSLEVQTAYLERQLSDKHAFPLIGCFDDRPFSYFEIYWAAEDRIGRHYSWHPFDRGLHLLVGEQQWRGAHYVRSWLRGLTHYLLLDEPRTQRTVLEPRADNQRLFRHLEPAGYRTIKEFDFPHKRSRMVMAERHNFFMEVGL
;
A
#
# COMPACT_ATOMS: atom_id res chain seq x y z
N MET A 1 16.99 -3.39 -2.20
CA MET A 1 17.01 -3.40 -3.68
C MET A 1 16.31 -4.66 -4.19
N SER A 2 15.58 -4.57 -5.30
CA SER A 2 14.93 -5.74 -5.90
C SER A 2 15.95 -6.80 -6.33
N LYS A 3 15.59 -8.08 -6.19
CA LYS A 3 16.40 -9.24 -6.55
C LYS A 3 16.17 -9.68 -8.00
N ALA A 4 15.03 -9.35 -8.58
CA ALA A 4 14.74 -9.50 -10.00
C ALA A 4 14.70 -8.12 -10.70
N ASN A 5 14.82 -8.11 -12.02
CA ASN A 5 14.47 -6.95 -12.84
C ASN A 5 13.88 -7.44 -14.18
N ILE A 6 12.55 -7.57 -14.22
CA ILE A 6 11.82 -8.14 -15.34
C ILE A 6 11.38 -7.00 -16.27
N VAL A 7 11.78 -7.10 -17.52
CA VAL A 7 11.50 -6.12 -18.58
C VAL A 7 10.91 -6.81 -19.81
N HIS A 8 10.18 -6.04 -20.62
CA HIS A 8 9.83 -6.48 -21.97
C HIS A 8 11.05 -6.38 -22.88
N SER A 9 11.34 -7.46 -23.58
CA SER A 9 12.27 -7.52 -24.71
C SER A 9 11.48 -7.86 -25.98
N GLY A 10 12.06 -7.64 -27.16
CA GLY A 10 11.41 -7.97 -28.44
C GLY A 10 10.99 -9.44 -28.61
N TYR A 11 11.48 -10.34 -27.73
CA TYR A 11 11.22 -11.78 -27.76
C TYR A 11 10.44 -12.29 -26.53
N GLY A 12 9.92 -11.40 -25.68
CA GLY A 12 9.18 -11.75 -24.45
C GLY A 12 9.78 -11.12 -23.19
N LEU A 13 9.47 -11.70 -22.02
CA LEU A 13 9.97 -11.18 -20.73
C LEU A 13 11.41 -11.62 -20.48
N HIS A 14 12.24 -10.70 -20.01
CA HIS A 14 13.67 -10.90 -19.75
C HIS A 14 14.02 -10.45 -18.33
N CYS A 15 14.92 -11.18 -17.66
CA CYS A 15 15.43 -10.79 -16.35
C CYS A 15 16.86 -10.22 -16.47
N GLU A 16 16.99 -8.88 -16.45
CA GLU A 16 18.29 -8.21 -16.64
C GLU A 16 19.33 -8.63 -15.58
N LYS A 17 18.89 -8.97 -14.36
CA LYS A 17 19.79 -9.38 -13.28
C LYS A 17 20.35 -10.80 -13.43
N LEU A 18 19.67 -11.65 -14.20
CA LEU A 18 20.16 -12.99 -14.53
C LEU A 18 20.86 -13.01 -15.88
N ASP A 19 20.79 -11.90 -16.63
CA ASP A 19 21.24 -11.78 -18.02
C ASP A 19 20.67 -12.89 -18.92
N LYS A 20 19.41 -13.27 -18.69
CA LYS A 20 18.74 -14.38 -19.36
C LYS A 20 17.26 -14.08 -19.63
N PRO A 21 16.70 -14.55 -20.77
CA PRO A 21 15.27 -14.54 -20.99
C PRO A 21 14.56 -15.38 -19.93
N LEU A 22 13.35 -15.00 -19.54
CA LEU A 22 12.48 -15.88 -18.76
C LEU A 22 11.91 -16.94 -19.69
N ASP A 23 12.05 -18.19 -19.32
CA ASP A 23 11.44 -19.30 -20.05
C ASP A 23 9.96 -19.41 -19.64
N LEU A 24 9.10 -18.88 -20.52
CA LEU A 24 7.67 -18.75 -20.31
C LEU A 24 6.88 -19.48 -21.41
N SER A 25 6.01 -20.40 -21.01
CA SER A 25 5.06 -21.07 -21.90
C SER A 25 3.63 -20.56 -21.66
N TRP A 26 2.95 -20.09 -22.72
CA TRP A 26 1.60 -19.54 -22.61
C TRP A 26 0.53 -20.64 -22.61
N SER A 27 -0.39 -20.54 -21.66
CA SER A 27 -1.60 -21.39 -21.60
C SER A 27 -2.79 -20.71 -22.29
N ARG A 28 -3.86 -21.47 -22.53
CA ARG A 28 -5.08 -20.98 -23.19
C ARG A 28 -6.00 -20.13 -22.30
N ASP A 29 -5.71 -20.06 -21.00
CA ASP A 29 -6.53 -19.42 -19.96
C ASP A 29 -5.88 -18.13 -19.40
N ASN A 30 -4.97 -17.52 -20.16
CA ASN A 30 -4.15 -16.38 -19.76
C ASN A 30 -3.21 -16.65 -18.57
N SER A 31 -2.97 -17.91 -18.21
CA SER A 31 -1.85 -18.28 -17.35
C SER A 31 -0.56 -18.45 -18.17
N VAL A 32 0.58 -18.38 -17.49
CA VAL A 32 1.88 -18.73 -18.06
C VAL A 32 2.59 -19.73 -17.16
N VAL A 33 3.32 -20.67 -17.74
CA VAL A 33 4.25 -21.53 -17.00
C VAL A 33 5.59 -20.82 -16.93
N LEU A 34 6.15 -20.66 -15.74
CA LEU A 34 7.52 -20.19 -15.54
C LEU A 34 8.41 -21.38 -15.24
N HIS A 35 9.25 -21.75 -16.21
CA HIS A 35 10.19 -22.84 -16.06
C HIS A 35 11.36 -22.42 -15.16
N TRP A 36 11.90 -23.39 -14.42
CA TRP A 36 12.94 -23.14 -13.45
C TRP A 36 14.25 -22.65 -14.12
N PRO A 37 14.74 -21.44 -13.81
CA PRO A 37 15.94 -20.89 -14.45
C PRO A 37 17.26 -21.41 -13.84
N GLY A 38 17.18 -22.40 -12.94
CA GLY A 38 18.28 -22.82 -12.07
C GLY A 38 18.30 -22.06 -10.73
N PRO A 39 19.35 -22.23 -9.90
CA PRO A 39 19.45 -21.59 -8.60
C PRO A 39 19.35 -20.06 -8.68
N VAL A 40 18.46 -19.47 -7.89
CA VAL A 40 18.21 -18.02 -7.85
C VAL A 40 18.44 -17.43 -6.45
N PRO A 41 18.78 -16.13 -6.34
CA PRO A 41 18.97 -15.49 -5.04
C PRO A 41 17.69 -15.50 -4.18
N SER A 42 17.86 -15.47 -2.86
CA SER A 42 16.74 -15.26 -1.93
C SER A 42 16.01 -13.94 -2.21
N GLY A 43 14.69 -14.00 -2.26
CA GLY A 43 13.77 -12.92 -2.63
C GLY A 43 13.53 -12.77 -4.13
N TRP A 44 14.24 -13.52 -4.99
CA TRP A 44 14.11 -13.39 -6.44
C TRP A 44 12.71 -13.81 -6.92
N LEU A 45 12.18 -14.93 -6.45
CA LEU A 45 10.91 -15.48 -6.97
C LEU A 45 9.73 -14.52 -6.69
N ARG A 46 9.65 -13.97 -5.47
CA ARG A 46 8.68 -12.93 -5.12
C ARG A 46 8.77 -11.75 -6.07
N ASP A 47 9.98 -11.22 -6.26
CA ASP A 47 10.21 -10.02 -7.07
C ASP A 47 9.92 -10.29 -8.56
N ALA A 48 10.27 -11.47 -9.07
CA ALA A 48 9.99 -11.87 -10.44
C ALA A 48 8.49 -11.99 -10.69
N LEU A 49 7.75 -12.70 -9.83
CA LEU A 49 6.30 -12.85 -9.94
C LEU A 49 5.57 -11.50 -9.86
N ASP A 50 5.93 -10.65 -8.90
CA ASP A 50 5.35 -9.31 -8.76
C ASP A 50 5.56 -8.50 -10.05
N GLN A 51 6.79 -8.50 -10.58
CA GLN A 51 7.12 -7.75 -11.79
C GLN A 51 6.45 -8.33 -13.04
N ILE A 52 6.36 -9.66 -13.19
CA ILE A 52 5.64 -10.32 -14.29
C ILE A 52 4.18 -9.83 -14.33
N PHE A 53 3.46 -9.86 -13.20
CA PHE A 53 2.07 -9.40 -13.14
C PHE A 53 1.91 -7.90 -13.41
N ILE A 54 2.92 -7.08 -13.10
CA ILE A 54 2.92 -5.63 -13.35
C ILE A 54 3.14 -5.30 -14.83
N VAL A 55 4.13 -5.94 -15.46
CA VAL A 55 4.55 -5.65 -16.83
C VAL A 55 3.67 -6.35 -17.86
N ALA A 56 3.04 -7.46 -17.51
CA ALA A 56 2.11 -8.21 -18.34
C ALA A 56 0.74 -8.39 -17.63
N PRO A 57 -0.08 -7.32 -17.55
CA PRO A 57 -1.33 -7.32 -16.78
C PRO A 57 -2.41 -8.26 -17.32
N GLN A 58 -2.26 -8.79 -18.53
CA GLN A 58 -3.12 -9.84 -19.08
C GLN A 58 -2.92 -11.20 -18.39
N ILE A 59 -1.75 -11.43 -17.75
CA ILE A 59 -1.46 -12.70 -17.09
C ILE A 59 -2.30 -12.79 -15.80
N SER A 60 -3.12 -13.84 -15.72
CA SER A 60 -4.03 -14.10 -14.60
C SER A 60 -3.38 -14.97 -13.52
N ALA A 61 -2.44 -15.84 -13.91
CA ALA A 61 -1.69 -16.72 -13.01
C ALA A 61 -0.33 -17.11 -13.60
N VAL A 62 0.60 -17.49 -12.72
CA VAL A 62 1.87 -18.11 -13.08
C VAL A 62 1.90 -19.52 -12.50
N VAL A 63 2.08 -20.53 -13.34
CA VAL A 63 2.29 -21.93 -12.94
C VAL A 63 3.78 -22.14 -12.72
N LEU A 64 4.16 -22.71 -11.58
CA LEU A 64 5.52 -23.11 -11.26
C LEU A 64 5.54 -24.64 -11.20
N PRO A 65 5.89 -25.36 -12.29
CA PRO A 65 5.78 -26.81 -12.32
C PRO A 65 6.48 -27.46 -11.12
N TYR A 66 5.73 -28.19 -10.31
CA TYR A 66 6.29 -28.76 -9.08
C TYR A 66 7.52 -29.63 -9.36
N ALA A 67 7.51 -30.40 -10.47
CA ALA A 67 8.63 -31.23 -10.89
C ALA A 67 9.94 -30.45 -11.10
N GLU A 68 9.88 -29.16 -11.41
CA GLU A 68 11.05 -28.30 -11.62
C GLU A 68 11.40 -27.48 -10.36
N TRP A 69 10.39 -27.09 -9.58
CA TRP A 69 10.54 -26.12 -8.48
C TRP A 69 10.59 -26.74 -7.09
N HIS A 70 10.36 -28.05 -6.92
CA HIS A 70 10.23 -28.70 -5.62
C HIS A 70 11.49 -28.65 -4.73
N GLU A 71 12.67 -28.35 -5.28
CA GLU A 71 13.90 -28.17 -4.49
C GLU A 71 14.16 -26.70 -4.09
N ASP A 72 13.47 -25.72 -4.67
CA ASP A 72 13.62 -24.31 -4.32
C ASP A 72 12.77 -23.95 -3.09
N SER A 73 13.44 -23.45 -2.04
CA SER A 73 12.78 -23.14 -0.76
C SER A 73 11.78 -21.98 -0.82
N GLN A 74 11.97 -21.03 -1.75
CA GLN A 74 11.04 -19.92 -1.95
C GLN A 74 9.76 -20.42 -2.62
N ALA A 75 9.89 -21.31 -3.61
CA ALA A 75 8.76 -21.96 -4.25
C ALA A 75 7.97 -22.82 -3.26
N LEU A 76 8.64 -23.66 -2.47
CA LEU A 76 7.98 -24.46 -1.42
C LEU A 76 7.21 -23.60 -0.40
N THR A 77 7.79 -22.46 -0.02
CA THR A 77 7.12 -21.49 0.87
C THR A 77 5.85 -20.92 0.22
N LEU A 78 5.94 -20.51 -1.05
CA LEU A 78 4.78 -20.00 -1.79
C LEU A 78 3.70 -21.07 -1.98
N PHE A 79 4.07 -22.30 -2.36
CA PHE A 79 3.12 -23.42 -2.46
C PHE A 79 2.40 -23.66 -1.14
N GLY A 80 3.13 -23.59 -0.02
CA GLY A 80 2.56 -23.69 1.31
C GLY A 80 1.55 -22.58 1.65
N GLN A 81 1.77 -21.36 1.13
CA GLN A 81 0.89 -20.21 1.36
C GLN A 81 -0.34 -20.20 0.45
N VAL A 82 -0.16 -20.47 -0.85
CA VAL A 82 -1.25 -20.45 -1.84
C VAL A 82 -1.98 -21.80 -1.97
N LYS A 83 -1.42 -22.87 -1.37
CA LYS A 83 -1.94 -24.25 -1.44
C LYS A 83 -2.06 -24.80 -2.88
N SER A 84 -1.17 -24.37 -3.77
CA SER A 84 -1.11 -24.78 -5.17
C SER A 84 0.26 -24.45 -5.78
N ASP A 85 0.61 -25.12 -6.87
CA ASP A 85 1.71 -24.74 -7.77
C ASP A 85 1.29 -23.67 -8.80
N ILE A 86 0.01 -23.30 -8.82
CA ILE A 86 -0.56 -22.22 -9.61
C ILE A 86 -0.69 -20.96 -8.74
N ILE A 87 0.09 -19.94 -9.09
CA ILE A 87 0.13 -18.66 -8.39
C ILE A 87 -0.82 -17.68 -9.09
N HIS A 88 -2.07 -17.60 -8.61
CA HIS A 88 -3.02 -16.60 -9.12
C HIS A 88 -2.63 -15.19 -8.68
N ARG A 89 -2.66 -14.23 -9.62
CA ARG A 89 -2.26 -12.82 -9.39
C ARG A 89 -2.92 -12.20 -8.16
N ALA A 90 -4.24 -12.30 -8.07
CA ALA A 90 -5.02 -11.70 -6.99
C ALA A 90 -4.75 -12.36 -5.62
N ALA A 91 -4.42 -13.66 -5.58
CA ALA A 91 -4.07 -14.35 -4.34
C ALA A 91 -2.63 -14.00 -3.92
N PHE A 92 -1.70 -13.94 -4.88
CA PHE A 92 -0.31 -13.58 -4.65
C PHE A 92 -0.15 -12.21 -4.01
N TRP A 93 -0.82 -11.18 -4.55
CA TRP A 93 -0.82 -9.84 -3.97
C TRP A 93 -1.55 -9.74 -2.63
N GLN A 94 -2.22 -10.78 -2.14
CA GLN A 94 -2.80 -10.79 -0.79
C GLN A 94 -1.89 -11.44 0.25
N LEU A 95 -0.76 -12.00 -0.16
CA LEU A 95 0.22 -12.58 0.76
C LEU A 95 1.00 -11.47 1.48
N PRO A 96 1.41 -11.67 2.75
CA PRO A 96 2.11 -10.65 3.53
C PRO A 96 3.60 -10.46 3.14
N LEU A 97 3.96 -10.70 1.87
CA LEU A 97 5.35 -10.75 1.38
C LEU A 97 6.06 -9.39 1.30
N TRP A 98 5.29 -8.30 1.44
CA TRP A 98 5.76 -6.91 1.39
C TRP A 98 5.74 -6.23 2.75
N LEU A 99 5.22 -6.90 3.79
CA LEU A 99 5.27 -6.39 5.15
C LEU A 99 6.69 -6.57 5.70
N SER A 100 7.25 -5.51 6.28
CA SER A 100 8.61 -5.54 6.86
C SER A 100 8.63 -6.08 8.30
N SER A 101 7.46 -6.22 8.92
CA SER A 101 7.22 -6.92 10.18
C SER A 101 6.00 -7.84 10.04
N PRO A 102 5.88 -8.92 10.82
CA PRO A 102 4.65 -9.69 10.87
C PRO A 102 3.44 -8.80 11.15
N ALA A 103 2.30 -9.07 10.51
CA ALA A 103 1.07 -8.35 10.77
C ALA A 103 0.69 -8.50 12.25
N ASN A 104 0.54 -7.37 12.94
CA ASN A 104 0.06 -7.35 14.31
C ASN A 104 -1.47 -7.29 14.26
N LEU A 105 -2.11 -8.45 14.36
CA LEU A 105 -3.56 -8.56 14.15
C LEU A 105 -4.34 -8.13 15.39
N ALA A 106 -5.49 -7.49 15.19
CA ALA A 106 -6.41 -7.24 16.29
C ALA A 106 -6.86 -8.56 16.93
N SER A 107 -6.87 -8.61 18.28
CA SER A 107 -7.16 -9.81 19.08
C SER A 107 -8.53 -10.45 18.80
N GLY A 108 -9.46 -9.65 18.26
CA GLY A 108 -10.86 -10.03 18.07
C GLY A 108 -11.73 -9.71 19.29
N GLU A 109 -11.13 -9.29 20.40
CA GLU A 109 -11.86 -8.69 21.52
C GLU A 109 -12.54 -7.41 21.06
N MET A 110 -13.68 -7.08 21.67
CA MET A 110 -14.48 -5.91 21.32
C MET A 110 -14.49 -4.92 22.47
N VAL A 111 -14.41 -3.63 22.16
CA VAL A 111 -14.33 -2.53 23.12
C VAL A 111 -15.41 -1.51 22.80
N PHE A 112 -16.01 -0.96 23.86
CA PHE A 112 -16.96 0.15 23.75
C PHE A 112 -16.24 1.47 24.04
N ASP A 113 -16.33 2.43 23.13
CA ASP A 113 -15.91 3.82 23.34
C ASP A 113 -17.16 4.65 23.67
N ALA A 114 -17.24 5.11 24.91
CA ALA A 114 -18.37 5.90 25.40
C ALA A 114 -18.40 7.33 24.85
N GLU A 115 -17.26 7.91 24.47
CA GLU A 115 -17.20 9.26 23.88
C GLU A 115 -17.77 9.26 22.46
N ARG A 116 -17.50 8.17 21.72
CA ARG A 116 -17.98 7.99 20.34
C ARG A 116 -19.29 7.21 20.26
N GLU A 117 -19.70 6.57 21.35
CA GLU A 117 -20.85 5.65 21.44
C GLU A 117 -20.80 4.51 20.40
N ILE A 118 -19.62 3.91 20.23
CA ILE A 118 -19.40 2.82 19.26
C ILE A 118 -18.79 1.58 19.92
N TYR A 119 -19.09 0.42 19.36
CA TYR A 119 -18.54 -0.89 19.76
C TYR A 119 -17.76 -1.49 18.61
N PHE A 120 -16.45 -1.66 18.78
CA PHE A 120 -15.52 -2.04 17.71
C PHE A 120 -14.41 -2.98 18.22
N PRO A 121 -13.68 -3.66 17.31
CA PRO A 121 -12.59 -4.55 17.71
C PRO A 121 -11.45 -3.79 18.39
N GLN A 122 -10.89 -4.34 19.46
CA GLN A 122 -9.66 -3.85 20.07
C GLN A 122 -8.54 -3.82 19.03
N ARG A 123 -7.94 -2.64 18.82
CA ARG A 123 -6.90 -2.45 17.82
C ARG A 123 -5.57 -3.01 18.30
N ALA A 124 -4.82 -3.57 17.37
CA ALA A 124 -3.45 -3.99 17.65
C ALA A 124 -2.59 -2.77 17.99
N PRO A 125 -1.54 -2.95 18.82
CA PRO A 125 -0.54 -1.91 19.03
C PRO A 125 0.06 -1.42 17.71
N ARG A 126 0.24 -0.10 17.62
CA ARG A 126 0.96 0.56 16.52
C ARG A 126 2.31 -0.14 16.26
N PRO A 127 2.67 -0.45 15.01
CA PRO A 127 3.96 -1.03 14.68
C PRO A 127 5.11 -0.04 14.92
N GLN A 128 6.35 -0.49 14.78
CA GLN A 128 7.54 0.36 14.87
C GLN A 128 8.42 0.17 13.64
N GLY A 129 9.16 1.22 13.27
CA GLY A 129 10.10 1.15 12.15
C GLY A 129 9.40 1.05 10.78
N GLU A 130 10.03 0.32 9.87
CA GLU A 130 9.49 0.06 8.53
C GLU A 130 8.39 -0.99 8.58
N VAL A 131 7.27 -0.71 7.91
CA VAL A 131 6.08 -1.59 7.89
C VAL A 131 5.82 -2.19 6.52
N TYR A 132 6.34 -1.58 5.46
CA TYR A 132 6.09 -2.02 4.09
C TYR A 132 7.27 -1.69 3.17
N ARG A 133 7.60 -2.60 2.25
CA ARG A 133 8.60 -2.38 1.20
C ARG A 133 8.27 -3.11 -0.09
N ARG A 134 8.27 -2.39 -1.20
CA ARG A 134 8.04 -2.95 -2.54
C ARG A 134 8.78 -2.21 -3.63
N TYR A 135 9.34 -2.93 -4.59
CA TYR A 135 9.87 -2.35 -5.82
C TYR A 135 8.76 -2.19 -6.86
N ASP A 136 8.61 -1.00 -7.42
CA ASP A 136 7.70 -0.74 -8.53
C ASP A 136 8.51 -0.57 -9.82
N PRO A 137 8.44 -1.53 -10.77
CA PRO A 137 9.21 -1.48 -12.01
C PRO A 137 8.72 -0.38 -12.96
N ARG A 138 7.49 0.16 -12.79
CA ARG A 138 6.97 1.24 -13.65
C ARG A 138 7.66 2.57 -13.39
N VAL A 139 8.06 2.80 -12.14
CA VAL A 139 8.83 4.01 -11.74
C VAL A 139 10.30 3.68 -11.46
N ARG A 140 10.68 2.40 -11.44
CA ARG A 140 12.03 1.90 -11.13
C ARG A 140 12.54 2.39 -9.78
N LYS A 141 11.66 2.32 -8.77
CA LYS A 141 11.94 2.77 -7.40
C LYS A 141 11.44 1.75 -6.39
N THR A 142 12.09 1.69 -5.24
CA THR A 142 11.56 1.00 -4.07
C THR A 142 10.73 1.97 -3.24
N LEU A 143 9.43 1.71 -3.16
CA LEU A 143 8.54 2.35 -2.19
C LEU A 143 8.72 1.64 -0.84
N SER A 144 8.95 2.41 0.22
CA SER A 144 8.82 1.93 1.59
C SER A 144 7.97 2.86 2.43
N LEU A 145 7.33 2.29 3.45
CA LEU A 145 6.55 3.02 4.45
C LEU A 145 7.14 2.70 5.81
N ARG A 146 7.39 3.73 6.61
CA ARG A 146 7.82 3.58 8.00
C ARG A 146 7.05 4.50 8.91
N VAL A 147 6.94 4.13 10.17
CA VAL A 147 6.35 4.98 11.19
C VAL A 147 7.20 6.25 11.32
N ALA A 148 6.53 7.40 11.47
CA ALA A 148 7.23 8.67 11.66
C ALA A 148 7.99 8.69 12.98
N ASP A 149 9.17 9.30 12.96
CA ASP A 149 10.03 9.48 14.12
C ASP A 149 10.20 10.99 14.35
N PRO A 150 9.70 11.56 15.46
CA PRO A 150 9.80 13.00 15.71
C PRO A 150 11.24 13.51 15.68
N VAL A 151 12.21 12.70 16.13
CA VAL A 151 13.62 13.08 16.14
C VAL A 151 14.18 13.21 14.72
N LEU A 152 13.77 12.32 13.81
CA LEU A 152 14.29 12.28 12.43
C LEU A 152 13.46 13.12 11.44
N ASP A 153 12.17 13.29 11.72
CA ASP A 153 11.20 13.78 10.74
C ASP A 153 10.64 15.17 11.06
N ALA A 154 10.75 15.67 12.30
CA ALA A 154 10.11 16.94 12.68
C ALA A 154 10.53 18.10 11.78
N GLU A 155 11.83 18.33 11.54
CA GLU A 155 12.29 19.43 10.68
C GLU A 155 11.71 19.35 9.25
N ARG A 156 11.69 18.15 8.70
CA ARG A 156 11.18 17.89 7.35
C ARG A 156 9.68 18.09 7.30
N PHE A 157 8.97 17.55 8.29
CA PHE A 157 7.54 17.66 8.44
C PHE A 157 7.12 19.11 8.61
N THR A 158 7.85 19.90 9.41
CA THR A 158 7.66 21.35 9.54
C THR A 158 7.79 22.05 8.19
N ARG A 159 8.86 21.79 7.44
CA ARG A 159 9.03 22.38 6.11
C ARG A 159 7.88 22.00 5.17
N TRP A 160 7.41 20.77 5.21
CA TRP A 160 6.29 20.31 4.38
C TRP A 160 4.96 20.95 4.78
N MET A 161 4.64 21.03 6.08
CA MET A 161 3.41 21.65 6.58
C MET A 161 3.35 23.16 6.29
N ASN A 162 4.50 23.83 6.28
CA ASN A 162 4.60 25.25 5.96
C ASN A 162 4.68 25.55 4.44
N ASP A 163 4.72 24.54 3.56
CA ASP A 163 4.56 24.77 2.12
C ASP A 163 3.15 25.31 1.86
N PRO A 164 2.97 26.49 1.24
CA PRO A 164 1.65 27.10 1.03
C PRO A 164 0.61 26.18 0.37
N ARG A 165 1.06 25.24 -0.48
CA ARG A 165 0.18 24.25 -1.10
C ARG A 165 -0.33 23.22 -0.10
N VAL A 166 0.52 22.78 0.83
CA VAL A 166 0.13 21.83 1.88
C VAL A 166 -0.77 22.55 2.87
N GLU A 167 -0.36 23.75 3.29
CA GLU A 167 -1.10 24.56 4.25
C GLU A 167 -2.52 24.86 3.80
N TYR A 168 -2.72 25.14 2.51
CA TYR A 168 -4.06 25.36 1.95
C TYR A 168 -5.04 24.20 2.21
N PHE A 169 -4.56 22.96 2.33
CA PHE A 169 -5.41 21.78 2.57
C PHE A 169 -5.38 21.28 4.00
N TRP A 170 -4.24 21.40 4.67
CA TRP A 170 -4.03 20.87 6.02
C TRP A 170 -4.34 21.89 7.11
N GLU A 171 -4.10 23.19 6.86
CA GLU A 171 -4.30 24.26 7.84
C GLU A 171 -3.59 23.94 9.17
N GLN A 172 -2.34 23.47 9.08
CA GLN A 172 -1.50 23.01 10.19
C GLN A 172 -0.12 23.65 10.19
N SER A 173 0.11 24.78 9.52
CA SER A 173 1.40 25.48 9.54
C SER A 173 1.80 25.89 10.97
N GLY A 174 3.10 25.98 11.23
CA GLY A 174 3.58 26.24 12.59
C GLY A 174 5.09 26.04 12.78
N SER A 175 5.59 26.40 13.96
CA SER A 175 7.00 26.26 14.32
C SER A 175 7.43 24.80 14.45
N LEU A 176 8.73 24.54 14.54
CA LEU A 176 9.26 23.19 14.74
C LEU A 176 8.66 22.53 15.99
N GLU A 177 8.54 23.28 17.09
CA GLU A 177 7.99 22.80 18.36
C GLU A 177 6.54 22.34 18.22
N VAL A 178 5.71 23.12 17.49
CA VAL A 178 4.31 22.76 17.22
C VAL A 178 4.24 21.45 16.43
N GLN A 179 5.13 21.26 15.46
CA GLN A 179 5.12 20.10 14.58
C GLN A 179 5.71 18.85 15.25
N THR A 180 6.73 19.00 16.09
CA THR A 180 7.22 17.91 16.94
C THR A 180 6.12 17.42 17.87
N ALA A 181 5.44 18.34 18.58
CA ALA A 181 4.32 18.00 19.45
C ALA A 181 3.15 17.38 18.68
N TYR A 182 2.93 17.80 17.42
CA TYR A 182 1.94 17.19 16.54
C TYR A 182 2.27 15.71 16.26
N LEU A 183 3.50 15.42 15.85
CA LEU A 183 3.94 14.04 15.57
C LEU A 183 3.88 13.17 16.84
N GLU A 184 4.36 13.68 17.98
CA GLU A 184 4.30 12.98 19.26
C GLU A 184 2.87 12.62 19.67
N ARG A 185 1.92 13.55 19.50
CA ARG A 185 0.51 13.30 19.76
C ARG A 185 -0.05 12.22 18.82
N GLN A 186 0.26 12.27 17.53
CA GLN A 186 -0.18 11.25 16.57
C GLN A 186 0.37 9.85 16.90
N LEU A 187 1.56 9.78 17.51
CA LEU A 187 2.16 8.51 17.94
C LEU A 187 1.55 7.95 19.24
N SER A 188 0.83 8.79 20.00
CA SER A 188 0.09 8.41 21.22
C SER A 188 -1.38 8.06 20.94
N ASP A 189 -1.86 8.34 19.73
CA ASP A 189 -3.23 8.02 19.33
C ASP A 189 -3.43 6.50 19.21
N LYS A 190 -4.62 6.03 19.63
CA LYS A 190 -5.04 4.63 19.57
C LYS A 190 -5.69 4.26 18.24
N HIS A 191 -6.34 5.21 17.57
CA HIS A 191 -7.09 4.94 16.34
C HIS A 191 -6.33 5.28 15.07
N ALA A 192 -5.28 6.10 15.17
CA ALA A 192 -4.48 6.58 14.06
C ALA A 192 -2.98 6.49 14.35
N PHE A 193 -2.15 6.47 13.30
CA PHE A 193 -0.72 6.71 13.45
C PHE A 193 -0.06 7.26 12.17
N PRO A 194 1.06 7.98 12.32
CA PRO A 194 1.73 8.62 11.20
C PRO A 194 2.73 7.68 10.51
N LEU A 195 2.75 7.74 9.19
CA LEU A 195 3.74 7.10 8.34
C LEU A 195 4.49 8.13 7.50
N ILE A 196 5.75 7.83 7.22
CA ILE A 196 6.58 8.48 6.23
C ILE A 196 6.71 7.57 5.02
N GLY A 197 6.35 8.11 3.86
CA GLY A 197 6.58 7.49 2.56
C GLY A 197 7.99 7.78 2.08
N CYS A 198 8.69 6.75 1.62
CA CYS A 198 10.04 6.83 1.07
C CYS A 198 10.10 6.24 -0.35
N PHE A 199 10.86 6.89 -1.23
CA PHE A 199 11.34 6.27 -2.48
C PHE A 199 12.85 6.10 -2.40
N ASP A 200 13.33 4.88 -2.59
CA ASP A 200 14.74 4.49 -2.42
C ASP A 200 15.29 5.01 -1.07
N ASP A 201 14.52 4.78 0.00
CA ASP A 201 14.84 5.18 1.38
C ASP A 201 14.92 6.71 1.61
N ARG A 202 14.54 7.54 0.62
CA ARG A 202 14.43 8.99 0.75
C ARG A 202 12.99 9.41 1.06
N PRO A 203 12.71 10.04 2.22
CA PRO A 203 11.37 10.49 2.57
C PRO A 203 10.82 11.53 1.60
N PHE A 204 9.55 11.39 1.22
CA PHE A 204 8.87 12.30 0.29
C PHE A 204 7.46 12.74 0.71
N SER A 205 6.81 11.97 1.58
CA SER A 205 5.40 12.14 1.92
C SER A 205 5.16 11.79 3.38
N TYR A 206 4.11 12.39 3.93
CA TYR A 206 3.54 12.05 5.22
C TYR A 206 2.11 11.52 5.02
N PHE A 207 1.76 10.48 5.77
CA PHE A 207 0.45 9.88 5.77
C PHE A 207 -0.04 9.71 7.21
N GLU A 208 -1.34 9.86 7.43
CA GLU A 208 -1.99 9.45 8.67
C GLU A 208 -2.93 8.33 8.31
N ILE A 209 -2.72 7.15 8.89
CA ILE A 209 -3.58 6.01 8.65
C ILE A 209 -4.40 5.75 9.91
N TYR A 210 -5.69 5.48 9.74
CA TYR A 210 -6.62 5.42 10.85
C TYR A 210 -7.69 4.35 10.68
N TRP A 211 -8.33 3.97 11.79
CA TRP A 211 -9.53 3.13 11.79
C TRP A 211 -10.76 3.99 11.56
N ALA A 212 -11.45 3.78 10.44
CA ALA A 212 -12.47 4.72 9.97
C ALA A 212 -13.72 4.77 10.86
N ALA A 213 -14.02 3.70 11.60
CA ALA A 213 -15.10 3.68 12.59
C ALA A 213 -14.84 4.65 13.76
N GLU A 214 -13.56 4.83 14.14
CA GLU A 214 -13.11 5.64 15.27
C GLU A 214 -12.77 7.08 14.88
N ASP A 215 -12.66 7.37 13.59
CA ASP A 215 -12.43 8.71 13.07
C ASP A 215 -13.75 9.47 12.80
N ARG A 216 -13.66 10.79 12.61
CA ARG A 216 -14.79 11.67 12.28
C ARG A 216 -15.59 11.18 11.07
N ILE A 217 -14.96 10.56 10.07
CA ILE A 217 -15.68 9.99 8.92
C ILE A 217 -16.68 8.89 9.31
N GLY A 218 -16.47 8.17 10.42
CA GLY A 218 -17.34 7.08 10.87
C GLY A 218 -18.80 7.48 11.10
N ARG A 219 -19.07 8.77 11.35
CA ARG A 219 -20.45 9.29 11.50
C ARG A 219 -21.17 9.50 10.16
N HIS A 220 -20.46 9.39 9.05
CA HIS A 220 -20.97 9.74 7.73
C HIS A 220 -21.27 8.52 6.86
N TYR A 221 -21.06 7.28 7.32
CA TYR A 221 -21.43 6.07 6.57
C TYR A 221 -21.52 4.84 7.47
N SER A 222 -22.14 3.77 6.96
CA SER A 222 -22.17 2.47 7.62
C SER A 222 -20.82 1.77 7.44
N TRP A 223 -19.87 2.09 8.32
CA TRP A 223 -18.54 1.51 8.34
C TRP A 223 -18.57 0.01 8.65
N HIS A 224 -17.55 -0.70 8.16
CA HIS A 224 -17.22 -2.04 8.64
C HIS A 224 -16.15 -1.99 9.74
N PRO A 225 -16.07 -3.02 10.61
CA PRO A 225 -15.22 -2.97 11.80
C PRO A 225 -13.73 -2.72 11.53
N PHE A 226 -13.25 -3.06 10.34
CA PHE A 226 -11.83 -2.94 9.94
C PHE A 226 -11.64 -1.98 8.76
N ASP A 227 -12.60 -1.09 8.47
CA ASP A 227 -12.38 -0.08 7.44
C ASP A 227 -11.23 0.85 7.86
N ARG A 228 -10.29 1.07 6.93
CA ARG A 228 -9.12 1.93 7.14
C ARG A 228 -9.29 3.22 6.36
N GLY A 229 -8.88 4.34 6.91
CA GLY A 229 -8.79 5.58 6.15
C GLY A 229 -7.39 6.15 6.14
N LEU A 230 -7.18 7.16 5.29
CA LEU A 230 -5.90 7.85 5.23
C LEU A 230 -6.03 9.34 4.92
N HIS A 231 -5.20 10.13 5.59
CA HIS A 231 -4.82 11.48 5.16
C HIS A 231 -3.43 11.44 4.53
N LEU A 232 -3.16 12.38 3.62
CA LEU A 232 -1.88 12.42 2.91
C LEU A 232 -1.42 13.84 2.58
N LEU A 233 -0.11 14.05 2.61
CA LEU A 233 0.56 15.16 1.95
C LEU A 233 1.83 14.67 1.27
N VAL A 234 2.02 15.07 0.01
CA VAL A 234 3.33 14.94 -0.64
C VAL A 234 4.10 16.22 -0.41
N GLY A 235 5.20 16.13 0.35
CA GLY A 235 6.04 17.27 0.68
C GLY A 235 7.06 17.59 -0.41
N GLU A 236 7.61 16.56 -1.05
CA GLU A 236 8.67 16.71 -2.06
C GLU A 236 8.09 16.80 -3.48
N GLN A 237 8.34 17.93 -4.15
CA GLN A 237 7.69 18.30 -5.41
C GLN A 237 7.93 17.30 -6.55
N GLN A 238 9.12 16.68 -6.60
CA GLN A 238 9.55 15.74 -7.64
C GLN A 238 8.76 14.43 -7.66
N TRP A 239 8.02 14.10 -6.59
CA TRP A 239 7.26 12.84 -6.47
C TRP A 239 5.75 13.02 -6.66
N ARG A 240 5.32 14.13 -7.25
CA ARG A 240 3.90 14.45 -7.50
C ARG A 240 3.40 14.11 -8.89
N GLY A 241 4.26 13.59 -9.77
CA GLY A 241 3.86 13.13 -11.10
C GLY A 241 2.83 12.00 -11.02
N ALA A 242 1.91 11.92 -11.98
CA ALA A 242 0.80 10.95 -11.95
C ALA A 242 1.26 9.48 -11.79
N HIS A 243 2.41 9.12 -12.37
CA HIS A 243 3.01 7.79 -12.23
C HIS A 243 3.52 7.52 -10.79
N TYR A 244 4.12 8.51 -10.12
CA TYR A 244 4.49 8.39 -8.71
C TYR A 244 3.26 8.32 -7.81
N VAL A 245 2.26 9.17 -8.06
CA VAL A 245 1.00 9.14 -7.30
C VAL A 245 0.33 7.78 -7.38
N ARG A 246 0.22 7.22 -8.60
CA ARG A 246 -0.29 5.86 -8.78
C ARG A 246 0.53 4.83 -8.01
N SER A 247 1.85 4.93 -8.04
CA SER A 247 2.77 4.01 -7.35
C SER A 247 2.56 4.03 -5.83
N TRP A 248 2.69 5.20 -5.19
CA TRP A 248 2.60 5.27 -3.74
C TRP A 248 1.17 5.09 -3.22
N LEU A 249 0.15 5.54 -3.95
CA LEU A 249 -1.24 5.40 -3.51
C LEU A 249 -1.64 3.93 -3.50
N ARG A 250 -1.38 3.20 -4.59
CA ARG A 250 -1.63 1.74 -4.64
C ARG A 250 -0.80 0.98 -3.62
N GLY A 251 0.46 1.36 -3.41
CA GLY A 251 1.32 0.76 -2.40
C GLY A 251 0.81 0.99 -0.97
N LEU A 252 0.30 2.18 -0.66
CA LEU A 252 -0.30 2.49 0.63
C LEU A 252 -1.62 1.74 0.84
N THR A 253 -2.51 1.74 -0.16
CA THR A 253 -3.76 0.94 -0.13
C THR A 253 -3.44 -0.54 0.08
N HIS A 254 -2.44 -1.06 -0.62
CA HIS A 254 -1.99 -2.44 -0.48
C HIS A 254 -1.49 -2.73 0.94
N TYR A 255 -0.64 -1.87 1.50
CA TYR A 255 -0.23 -2.00 2.90
C TYR A 255 -1.43 -2.06 3.85
N LEU A 256 -2.39 -1.14 3.74
CA LEU A 256 -3.59 -1.13 4.59
C LEU A 256 -4.42 -2.41 4.48
N LEU A 257 -4.46 -3.04 3.31
CA LEU A 257 -5.16 -4.30 3.08
C LEU A 257 -4.39 -5.52 3.60
N LEU A 258 -3.07 -5.45 3.74
CA LEU A 258 -2.26 -6.56 4.26
C LEU A 258 -2.05 -6.49 5.78
N ASP A 259 -1.88 -5.28 6.32
CA ASP A 259 -1.60 -5.01 7.74
C ASP A 259 -2.70 -5.60 8.65
N GLU A 260 -3.96 -5.46 8.24
CA GLU A 260 -5.10 -6.16 8.81
C GLU A 260 -5.88 -6.87 7.68
N PRO A 261 -5.71 -8.19 7.50
CA PRO A 261 -6.32 -8.95 6.40
C PRO A 261 -7.86 -8.92 6.38
N ARG A 262 -8.51 -8.60 7.50
CA ARG A 262 -9.96 -8.42 7.56
C ARG A 262 -10.44 -7.10 6.96
N THR A 263 -9.53 -6.15 6.71
CA THR A 263 -9.84 -4.88 6.02
C THR A 263 -10.41 -5.16 4.63
N GLN A 264 -11.66 -4.77 4.41
CA GLN A 264 -12.34 -4.91 3.12
C GLN A 264 -12.42 -3.61 2.34
N ARG A 265 -12.29 -2.46 3.00
CA ARG A 265 -12.41 -1.14 2.38
C ARG A 265 -11.37 -0.19 2.92
N THR A 266 -10.92 0.69 2.03
CA THR A 266 -10.16 1.89 2.42
C THR A 266 -10.94 3.13 2.01
N VAL A 267 -10.91 4.19 2.82
CA VAL A 267 -11.69 5.41 2.61
C VAL A 267 -10.83 6.66 2.64
N LEU A 268 -11.26 7.71 1.92
CA LEU A 268 -10.74 9.07 2.06
C LEU A 268 -11.89 10.09 1.99
N GLU A 269 -11.64 11.27 2.56
CA GLU A 269 -12.55 12.40 2.62
C GLU A 269 -11.88 13.73 2.19
N PRO A 270 -11.32 13.79 0.97
CA PRO A 270 -10.79 15.02 0.44
C PRO A 270 -11.87 16.10 0.27
N ARG A 271 -11.44 17.37 0.22
CA ARG A 271 -12.31 18.48 -0.15
C ARG A 271 -12.94 18.21 -1.52
N ALA A 272 -14.24 18.48 -1.65
CA ALA A 272 -15.00 18.22 -2.87
C ALA A 272 -14.51 19.02 -4.09
N ASP A 273 -13.81 20.13 -3.85
CA ASP A 273 -13.19 21.00 -4.88
C ASP A 273 -11.82 20.50 -5.36
N ASN A 274 -11.23 19.45 -4.75
CA ASN A 274 -9.91 18.95 -5.10
C ASN A 274 -9.91 18.05 -6.35
N GLN A 275 -10.31 18.61 -7.50
CA GLN A 275 -10.41 17.91 -8.78
C GLN A 275 -9.07 17.28 -9.23
N ARG A 276 -7.94 17.82 -8.78
CA ARG A 276 -6.62 17.25 -9.09
C ARG A 276 -6.43 15.90 -8.40
N LEU A 277 -6.80 15.79 -7.13
CA LEU A 277 -6.70 14.53 -6.39
C LEU A 277 -7.64 13.47 -6.97
N PHE A 278 -8.88 13.81 -7.32
CA PHE A 278 -9.84 12.84 -7.86
C PHE A 278 -9.37 12.15 -9.14
N ARG A 279 -8.62 12.84 -10.00
CA ARG A 279 -8.01 12.23 -11.20
C ARG A 279 -6.97 11.15 -10.90
N HIS A 280 -6.42 11.13 -9.69
CA HIS A 280 -5.45 10.12 -9.26
C HIS A 280 -6.11 8.97 -8.48
N LEU A 281 -7.23 9.23 -7.82
CA LEU A 281 -7.95 8.28 -6.98
C LEU A 281 -8.59 7.15 -7.81
N GLU A 282 -9.27 7.49 -8.90
CA GLU A 282 -9.96 6.50 -9.74
C GLU A 282 -9.00 5.46 -10.37
N PRO A 283 -7.86 5.84 -10.99
CA PRO A 283 -6.87 4.87 -11.44
C PRO A 283 -6.22 4.02 -10.33
N ALA A 284 -6.34 4.44 -9.07
CA ALA A 284 -5.87 3.68 -7.91
C ALA A 284 -6.98 2.81 -7.28
N GLY A 285 -8.18 2.75 -7.88
CA GLY A 285 -9.27 1.89 -7.45
C GLY A 285 -10.28 2.55 -6.51
N TYR A 286 -10.18 3.86 -6.29
CA TYR A 286 -11.10 4.61 -5.45
C TYR A 286 -12.26 5.17 -6.26
N ARG A 287 -13.48 4.89 -5.83
CA ARG A 287 -14.72 5.45 -6.41
C ARG A 287 -15.36 6.45 -5.47
N THR A 288 -16.00 7.47 -6.04
CA THR A 288 -16.84 8.39 -5.27
C THR A 288 -18.10 7.67 -4.78
N ILE A 289 -18.38 7.78 -3.49
CA ILE A 289 -19.59 7.22 -2.87
C ILE A 289 -20.65 8.30 -2.71
N LYS A 290 -20.26 9.43 -2.10
CA LYS A 290 -21.14 10.59 -1.88
C LYS A 290 -20.35 11.82 -1.46
N GLU A 291 -21.02 12.96 -1.41
CA GLU A 291 -20.51 14.16 -0.76
C GLU A 291 -21.24 14.42 0.56
N PHE A 292 -20.56 15.07 1.50
CA PHE A 292 -21.08 15.41 2.81
C PHE A 292 -20.31 16.60 3.40
N ASP A 293 -20.84 17.19 4.47
CA ASP A 293 -20.22 18.35 5.12
C ASP A 293 -19.58 17.95 6.45
N PHE A 294 -18.32 18.37 6.63
CA PHE A 294 -17.76 18.62 7.96
C PHE A 294 -17.93 20.09 8.32
N PRO A 295 -17.85 20.46 9.61
CA PRO A 295 -17.97 21.86 10.03
C PRO A 295 -17.04 22.85 9.29
N HIS A 296 -15.88 22.38 8.81
CA HIS A 296 -14.84 23.19 8.19
C HIS A 296 -14.66 22.92 6.67
N LYS A 297 -15.34 21.93 6.08
CA LYS A 297 -15.22 21.63 4.63
C LYS A 297 -16.38 20.81 4.06
N ARG A 298 -16.72 21.07 2.80
CA ARG A 298 -17.45 20.14 1.94
C ARG A 298 -16.51 19.02 1.49
N SER A 299 -16.82 17.78 1.83
CA SER A 299 -15.98 16.60 1.54
C SER A 299 -16.65 15.68 0.55
N ARG A 300 -15.83 14.91 -0.16
CA ARG A 300 -16.28 13.80 -1.00
C ARG A 300 -15.73 12.50 -0.42
N MET A 301 -16.63 11.62 0.00
CA MET A 301 -16.27 10.27 0.42
C MET A 301 -15.87 9.46 -0.82
N VAL A 302 -14.64 8.95 -0.82
CA VAL A 302 -14.17 7.98 -1.81
C VAL A 302 -13.79 6.69 -1.10
N MET A 303 -13.93 5.57 -1.81
CA MET A 303 -13.70 4.24 -1.25
C MET A 303 -13.06 3.31 -2.27
N ALA A 304 -12.08 2.52 -1.84
CA ALA A 304 -11.56 1.39 -2.59
C ALA A 304 -11.92 0.09 -1.87
N GLU A 305 -12.47 -0.88 -2.61
CA GLU A 305 -12.84 -2.20 -2.10
C GLU A 305 -11.74 -3.21 -2.37
N ARG A 306 -11.47 -4.08 -1.39
CA ARG A 306 -10.43 -5.12 -1.45
C ARG A 306 -10.54 -5.97 -2.72
N HIS A 307 -11.74 -6.46 -3.01
CA HIS A 307 -11.99 -7.31 -4.18
C HIS A 307 -11.63 -6.59 -5.49
N ASN A 308 -12.17 -5.38 -5.70
CA ASN A 308 -11.87 -4.58 -6.88
C ASN A 308 -10.37 -4.24 -6.98
N PHE A 309 -9.72 -3.93 -5.85
CA PHE A 309 -8.30 -3.62 -5.81
C PHE A 309 -7.44 -4.79 -6.31
N PHE A 310 -7.67 -6.01 -5.81
CA PHE A 310 -6.84 -7.17 -6.17
C PHE A 310 -7.21 -7.83 -7.50
N MET A 311 -8.48 -7.74 -7.93
CA MET A 311 -8.93 -8.36 -9.18
C MET A 311 -8.68 -7.47 -10.40
N GLU A 312 -9.08 -6.19 -10.32
CA GLU A 312 -9.16 -5.29 -11.48
C GLU A 312 -8.04 -4.25 -11.51
N VAL A 313 -7.76 -3.62 -10.36
CA VAL A 313 -6.85 -2.46 -10.30
C VAL A 313 -5.38 -2.90 -10.31
N GLY A 314 -5.06 -3.87 -9.46
CA GLY A 314 -3.73 -4.39 -9.22
C GLY A 314 -2.73 -3.33 -8.72
N LEU A 315 -1.48 -3.77 -8.55
CA LEU A 315 -0.38 -2.88 -8.21
C LEU A 315 0.21 -2.21 -9.44
#